data_AF-A0A1F2U4A8-F1
#
_entry.id   AF-A0A1F2U4A8-F1
#
_cell.length_a   1.000
_cell.length_b   1.000
_cell.length_c   1.000
_cell.angle_alpha   90.00
_cell.angle_beta   90.00
_cell.angle_gamma   90.00
#
_symmetry.space_group_name_H-M   'P 1'
#
loop_
_entity.id
_entity.type
_entity.pdbx_description
1 polymer ?
#
loop_
_entity_poly.entity_id
_entity_poly.type
_entity_poly.pdbx_seq_one_letter_code
_entity_poly.pdbx_strand_id
1 'polypeptide(L)'
;MRIRIEGGTARADEPSLCLSCRHAIVVKGARLQDALVECGMLASGHNRIRFPVTSCTQHVSRQHPSVRDMEEIAWILRTDPKRHQVGFVQAKDLTPKERFVLPEDL
;
A
#
# COMPACT_ATOMS: atom_id res chain seq x y z
N MET A 1 15.44 -25.13 6.48
CA MET A 1 16.14 -23.83 6.37
C MET A 1 16.18 -23.19 7.73
N ARG A 2 17.32 -22.61 8.13
CA ARG A 2 17.40 -21.58 9.16
C ARG A 2 18.82 -21.03 9.22
N ILE A 3 19.02 -19.79 8.81
CA ILE A 3 20.17 -18.99 9.27
C ILE A 3 19.72 -17.55 9.47
N ARG A 4 19.96 -17.07 10.69
CA ARG A 4 19.63 -15.74 11.18
C ARG A 4 20.90 -15.20 11.83
N ILE A 5 21.44 -14.08 11.35
CA ILE A 5 22.59 -13.42 11.98
C ILE A 5 22.39 -11.91 12.00
N GLU A 6 22.50 -11.36 13.22
CA GLU A 6 22.46 -9.93 13.57
C GLU A 6 23.86 -9.44 13.94
N GLY A 7 24.19 -8.21 13.56
CA GLY A 7 25.51 -7.59 13.78
C GLY A 7 26.59 -7.92 12.74
N GLY A 8 26.32 -8.79 11.75
CA GLY A 8 27.32 -9.18 10.73
C GLY A 8 26.80 -10.20 9.70
N THR A 9 25.57 -9.97 9.24
CA THR A 9 24.87 -10.43 8.02
C THR A 9 24.91 -11.91 7.58
N ALA A 10 23.82 -12.62 7.91
CA ALA A 10 23.02 -13.40 6.96
C ALA A 10 21.61 -13.64 7.56
N ARG A 11 20.59 -12.94 7.06
CA ARG A 11 19.18 -13.28 7.31
C ARG A 11 18.67 -14.11 6.14
N ALA A 12 18.94 -15.41 6.17
CA ALA A 12 18.48 -16.37 5.17
C ALA A 12 16.98 -16.69 5.26
N ASP A 13 16.32 -16.25 6.33
CA ASP A 13 14.88 -16.48 6.56
C ASP A 13 13.99 -15.29 6.11
N GLU A 14 14.56 -14.18 5.65
CA GLU A 14 13.75 -13.05 5.18
C GLU A 14 13.29 -13.23 3.73
N PRO A 15 11.99 -12.99 3.45
CA PRO A 15 11.48 -13.07 2.09
C PRO A 15 12.15 -11.99 1.22
N SER A 16 12.52 -12.37 -0.01
CA SER A 16 13.05 -11.43 -1.01
C SER A 16 12.15 -10.20 -1.13
N LEU A 17 12.73 -9.01 -1.15
CA LEU A 17 12.01 -7.74 -1.33
C LEU A 17 11.14 -7.71 -2.59
N CYS A 18 11.51 -8.48 -3.62
CA CYS A 18 10.69 -8.64 -4.83
C CYS A 18 9.31 -9.25 -4.54
N LEU A 19 9.14 -10.02 -3.45
CA LEU A 19 7.86 -10.59 -3.06
C LEU A 19 6.88 -9.53 -2.52
N SER A 20 7.37 -8.37 -2.08
CA SER A 20 6.52 -7.25 -1.65
C SER A 20 6.57 -6.06 -2.61
N CYS A 21 7.41 -6.08 -3.64
CA CYS A 21 7.57 -4.96 -4.56
C CYS A 21 6.42 -4.87 -5.59
N ARG A 22 5.95 -3.65 -5.89
CA ARG A 22 4.95 -3.35 -6.92
C ARG A 22 5.47 -3.59 -8.35
N HIS A 23 6.75 -3.37 -8.59
CA HIS A 23 7.38 -3.54 -9.91
C HIS A 23 7.79 -4.98 -10.22
N ALA A 24 7.61 -5.90 -9.27
CA ALA A 24 8.02 -7.29 -9.45
C ALA A 24 6.90 -8.13 -10.04
N ILE A 25 7.20 -8.82 -11.14
CA ILE A 25 6.38 -9.88 -11.71
C ILE A 25 6.92 -11.18 -11.15
N VAL A 26 6.09 -11.89 -10.36
CA VAL A 26 6.47 -13.16 -9.72
C VAL A 26 5.55 -14.25 -10.24
N VAL A 27 6.09 -15.14 -11.07
CA VAL A 27 5.36 -16.31 -11.58
C VAL A 27 5.80 -17.53 -10.78
N LYS A 28 4.85 -18.25 -10.18
CA LYS A 28 5.10 -19.48 -9.43
C LYS A 28 4.53 -20.68 -10.18
N GLY A 29 5.32 -21.73 -10.32
CA GLY A 29 4.90 -23.02 -10.86
C GLY A 29 4.39 -23.97 -9.77
N ALA A 30 4.23 -25.24 -10.13
CA ALA A 30 3.67 -26.25 -9.24
C ALA A 30 4.62 -26.65 -8.11
N ARG A 31 5.94 -26.57 -8.32
CA ARG A 31 6.94 -26.88 -7.29
C ARG A 31 7.35 -25.61 -6.57
N LEU A 32 7.75 -25.75 -5.31
CA LEU A 32 8.25 -24.64 -4.49
C LEU A 32 9.44 -23.90 -5.14
N GLN A 33 10.28 -24.64 -5.87
CA GLN A 33 11.46 -24.11 -6.57
C GLN A 33 11.14 -23.44 -7.91
N ASP A 34 9.91 -23.61 -8.41
CA ASP A 34 9.51 -23.04 -9.69
C ASP A 34 9.03 -21.60 -9.43
N ALA A 35 9.98 -20.67 -9.31
CA ALA A 35 9.68 -19.25 -9.19
C ALA A 35 10.50 -18.45 -10.21
N LEU A 36 9.80 -17.71 -11.06
CA LEU A 36 10.37 -16.71 -11.94
C LEU A 36 10.09 -15.34 -11.34
N VAL A 37 11.15 -14.56 -11.11
CA VAL A 37 11.05 -13.18 -10.62
C VAL A 37 11.63 -12.25 -11.67
N GLU A 38 10.82 -11.31 -12.15
CA GLU A 38 11.24 -10.26 -13.08
C GLU A 38 10.93 -8.88 -12.50
N CYS A 39 11.83 -7.93 -12.72
CA CYS A 39 11.67 -6.55 -12.30
C CYS A 39 11.30 -5.67 -13.50
N GLY A 40 10.10 -5.09 -13.49
CA GLY A 40 9.63 -4.21 -14.57
C GLY A 40 10.36 -2.87 -14.70
N MET A 41 11.21 -2.50 -13.73
CA MET A 41 12.06 -1.29 -13.80
C MET A 41 13.38 -1.51 -14.54
N LEU A 42 13.78 -2.76 -14.75
CA LEU A 42 14.99 -3.10 -15.48
C LEU A 42 14.68 -3.26 -16.97
N ALA A 43 15.66 -2.95 -17.83
CA ALA A 43 15.50 -3.04 -19.27
C ALA A 43 15.16 -4.46 -19.74
N SER A 44 14.37 -4.54 -20.82
CA SER A 44 13.98 -5.80 -21.46
C SER A 44 15.21 -6.66 -21.78
N GLY A 45 15.15 -7.94 -21.41
CA GLY A 45 16.27 -8.89 -21.57
C GLY A 45 17.21 -8.99 -20.36
N HIS A 46 17.17 -8.02 -19.43
CA HIS A 46 17.96 -8.02 -18.19
C HIS A 46 17.10 -7.87 -16.93
N ASN A 47 15.79 -8.07 -17.06
CA ASN A 47 14.82 -7.89 -15.98
C ASN A 47 14.72 -9.09 -15.01
N ARG A 48 15.27 -10.26 -15.37
CA ARG A 48 15.17 -11.47 -14.55
C ARG A 48 16.11 -11.45 -13.36
N ILE A 49 15.54 -11.49 -12.17
CA ILE A 49 16.27 -11.57 -10.90
C ILE A 49 16.44 -13.04 -10.51
N ARG A 50 17.70 -13.49 -10.39
CA ARG A 50 18.04 -14.90 -10.13
C ARG A 50 18.45 -15.20 -8.68
N PHE A 51 18.39 -14.18 -7.81
CA PHE A 51 18.80 -14.26 -6.42
C PHE A 51 17.77 -13.58 -5.51
N PRO A 52 17.68 -13.95 -4.22
CA PRO A 52 16.84 -13.24 -3.27
C PRO A 52 17.39 -11.84 -3.02
N VAL A 53 16.57 -10.81 -3.24
CA VAL A 53 16.97 -9.41 -3.09
C VAL A 53 16.72 -8.98 -1.66
N THR A 54 17.78 -8.58 -0.96
CA THR A 54 17.72 -8.10 0.44
C THR A 54 17.73 -6.57 0.54
N SER A 55 18.18 -5.88 -0.51
CA SER A 55 18.17 -4.41 -0.61
C SER A 55 17.93 -3.97 -2.04
N CYS A 56 17.06 -2.97 -2.24
CA CYS A 56 16.79 -2.36 -3.53
C CYS A 56 16.37 -0.91 -3.32
N THR A 57 17.09 0.03 -3.96
CA THR A 57 16.84 1.48 -3.85
C THR A 57 15.55 1.93 -4.53
N GLN A 58 15.03 1.10 -5.46
CA GLN A 58 13.78 1.32 -6.18
C GLN A 58 12.66 0.40 -5.67
N HIS A 59 12.81 -0.17 -4.47
CA HIS A 59 11.74 -0.97 -3.86
C HIS A 59 10.54 -0.09 -3.54
N VAL A 60 9.37 -0.51 -4.01
CA VAL A 60 8.09 0.12 -3.69
C VAL A 60 7.16 -0.96 -3.18
N SER A 61 6.79 -0.91 -1.90
CA SER A 61 5.90 -1.92 -1.31
C SER A 61 4.50 -1.85 -1.93
N ARG A 62 4.00 -2.97 -2.43
CA ARG A 62 2.62 -3.13 -2.93
C ARG A 62 1.56 -3.22 -1.83
N GLN A 63 1.99 -3.34 -0.57
CA GLN A 63 1.08 -3.40 0.59
C GLN A 63 0.42 -2.04 0.86
N HIS A 64 0.99 -0.95 0.33
CA HIS A 64 0.43 0.38 0.45
C HIS A 64 -0.15 0.82 -0.91
N PRO A 65 -1.38 1.35 -0.95
CA PRO A 65 -1.96 1.87 -2.17
C PRO A 65 -1.11 3.02 -2.74
N SER A 66 -1.05 3.12 -4.06
CA SER A 66 -0.49 4.28 -4.74
C SER A 66 -1.41 5.49 -4.53
N VAL A 67 -0.92 6.71 -4.75
CA VAL A 67 -1.78 7.91 -4.72
C VAL A 67 -2.97 7.76 -5.67
N ARG A 68 -2.71 7.21 -6.87
CA ARG A 68 -3.75 6.90 -7.85
C ARG A 68 -4.74 5.84 -7.35
N ASP A 69 -4.25 4.79 -6.69
CA ASP A 69 -5.11 3.75 -6.11
C ASP A 69 -5.99 4.34 -5.01
N MET A 70 -5.46 5.29 -4.22
CA MET A 70 -6.21 6.03 -3.21
C MET A 70 -7.27 6.93 -3.82
N GLU A 71 -6.94 7.64 -4.90
CA GLU A 71 -7.90 8.48 -5.64
C GLU A 71 -9.07 7.66 -6.21
N GLU A 72 -8.81 6.45 -6.71
CA GLU A 72 -9.83 5.56 -7.26
C GLU A 72 -10.82 5.08 -6.19
N ILE A 73 -10.35 4.86 -4.95
CA ILE A 73 -11.20 4.43 -3.82
C ILE A 73 -11.71 5.59 -2.96
N ALA A 74 -11.33 6.84 -3.28
CA ALA A 74 -11.69 7.99 -2.46
C ALA A 74 -13.19 8.31 -2.59
N TRP A 75 -13.86 8.49 -1.45
CA TRP A 75 -15.21 9.04 -1.43
C TRP A 75 -15.14 10.55 -1.68
N ILE A 76 -15.59 11.00 -2.85
CA ILE A 76 -15.66 12.43 -3.16
C ILE A 76 -16.81 13.04 -2.36
N LEU A 77 -16.48 13.81 -1.33
CA LEU A 77 -17.44 14.62 -0.58
C LEU A 77 -17.87 15.81 -1.47
N ARG A 78 -19.00 15.66 -2.16
CA ARG A 78 -19.62 16.76 -2.89
C ARG A 78 -20.28 17.69 -1.88
N THR A 79 -19.75 18.89 -1.74
CA THR A 79 -20.37 19.91 -0.88
C THR A 79 -21.36 20.73 -1.67
N ASP A 80 -22.40 21.22 -0.99
CA ASP A 80 -23.34 22.16 -1.59
C ASP A 80 -22.59 23.45 -1.97
N PRO A 81 -22.44 23.77 -3.27
CA PRO A 81 -21.75 24.96 -3.71
C PRO A 81 -22.47 26.24 -3.28
N LYS A 82 -23.72 26.19 -2.80
CA LYS A 82 -24.43 27.35 -2.27
C LYS A 82 -24.05 27.70 -0.83
N ARG A 83 -23.68 26.70 -0.02
CA ARG A 83 -23.37 26.89 1.40
C ARG A 83 -21.88 27.10 1.67
N HIS A 84 -20.99 26.76 0.73
CA HIS A 84 -19.52 26.93 0.83
C HIS A 84 -18.86 26.34 2.10
N GLN A 85 -19.61 25.61 2.94
CA GLN A 85 -19.09 24.96 4.14
C GLN A 85 -18.79 23.50 3.84
N VAL A 86 -17.49 23.20 3.79
CA VAL A 86 -16.96 21.85 3.68
C VAL A 86 -16.26 21.51 5.00
N GLY A 87 -16.67 20.42 5.64
CA GLY A 87 -16.03 19.93 6.86
C GLY A 87 -16.89 20.07 8.12
N PHE A 88 -16.24 20.11 9.29
CA PHE A 88 -16.89 20.22 10.58
C PHE A 88 -17.49 21.62 10.77
N VAL A 89 -18.78 21.68 11.10
CA VAL A 89 -19.48 22.92 11.48
C VAL A 89 -19.64 22.98 13.00
N GLN A 90 -19.65 24.19 13.57
CA GLN A 90 -19.92 24.32 15.00
C GLN A 90 -21.39 24.02 15.28
N ALA A 91 -21.69 23.42 16.43
CA ALA A 91 -23.06 23.04 16.78
C ALA A 91 -24.06 24.22 16.74
N LYS A 92 -23.58 25.42 17.07
CA LYS A 92 -24.38 26.66 17.03
C LYS A 92 -24.83 27.05 15.62
N ASP A 93 -24.10 26.64 14.59
CA ASP A 93 -24.37 26.98 13.19
C ASP A 93 -25.32 25.97 12.51
N LEU A 94 -25.61 24.85 13.17
CA LEU A 94 -26.59 23.85 12.71
C LEU A 94 -28.01 24.23 13.10
N THR A 95 -28.96 24.10 12.16
CA THR A 95 -30.39 24.22 12.48
C THR A 95 -30.84 23.05 13.37
N PRO A 96 -31.91 23.21 14.17
CA PRO A 96 -32.40 22.13 15.04
C PRO A 96 -32.72 20.82 14.30
N LYS A 97 -33.09 20.89 13.01
CA LYS A 97 -33.36 19.72 12.17
C LYS A 97 -32.09 18.99 11.69
N GLU A 98 -30.96 19.70 11.65
CA GLU A 98 -29.66 19.16 11.22
C GLU A 98 -28.79 18.71 12.41
N ARG A 99 -29.22 18.99 13.65
CA ARG A 99 -28.53 18.54 14.86
C ARG A 99 -28.90 17.09 15.17
N PHE A 100 -27.89 16.24 15.27
CA PHE A 100 -28.03 14.94 15.89
C PHE A 100 -28.05 15.13 17.42
N VAL A 101 -29.16 14.78 18.07
CA VAL A 101 -29.30 14.90 19.53
C VAL A 101 -28.82 13.60 20.15
N LEU A 102 -27.84 13.68 21.06
CA LEU A 102 -27.41 12.51 21.81
C LEU A 102 -28.49 12.16 22.86
N PRO A 103 -28.70 10.87 23.15
CA PRO A 103 -29.77 10.43 24.07
C PRO A 103 -29.69 11.05 25.48
N GLU A 104 -28.54 11.58 25.86
CA GLU A 104 -28.24 12.13 27.19
C GLU A 104 -28.70 13.59 27.36
N ASP A 105 -29.13 14.24 26.26
CA ASP A 105 -29.58 15.64 26.23
C ASP A 105 -31.12 15.79 26.20
N LEU A 106 -31.87 14.71 26.49
CA LEU A 106 -33.34 14.64 26.55
C LEU A 106 -33.91 14.88 27.95
#